data_AF-A0A7L4HYN8-F1
#
_entry.id   AF-A0A7L4HYN8-F1
#
_cell.length_a   1.000
_cell.length_b   1.000
_cell.length_c   1.000
_cell.angle_alpha   90.00
_cell.angle_beta   90.00
_cell.angle_gamma   90.00
#
_symmetry.space_group_name_H-M   'P 1'
#
loop_
_entity.id
_entity.type
_entity.pdbx_description
1 polymer ?
#
loop_
_entity_poly.entity_id
_entity_poly.type
_entity_poly.pdbx_seq_one_letter_code
_entity_poly.pdbx_strand_id
1 'polypeptide(L)'
;QGYRRVWAGLRGLTLAFYGGPRDCEPLEVLDLGELVAVRAKGRGLVLRLQGQEMKVPTDLALLPGHVFQLSEALREEQDRRATLGSPATPGVPSCFFEVTRLEAERLLERSAGGGNMVLRPGGHGQGVSVTTRQEMNGVVLLKHYKVNRVDQGYVINVDTPHRCSSLAEVVQYFVESSKGSLQPLHREYSPRL
;
A
#
# COMPACT_ATOMS: atom_id res chain seq x y z
N GLN A 1 38.44 15.86 -7.38
CA GLN A 1 37.08 16.06 -7.93
C GLN A 1 36.29 16.80 -6.88
N GLY A 2 35.63 17.90 -7.25
CA GLY A 2 34.96 18.80 -6.31
C GLY A 2 33.57 18.28 -5.94
N TYR A 3 33.25 18.34 -4.65
CA TYR A 3 31.93 18.00 -4.13
C TYR A 3 30.91 19.10 -4.46
N ARG A 4 29.68 18.71 -4.78
CA ARG A 4 28.59 19.65 -5.10
C ARG A 4 27.58 19.66 -3.94
N ARG A 5 27.38 20.83 -3.34
CA ARG A 5 26.31 21.03 -2.36
C ARG A 5 24.96 21.01 -3.08
N VAL A 6 24.00 20.29 -2.53
CA VAL A 6 22.61 20.23 -3.00
C VAL A 6 21.66 20.50 -1.85
N TRP A 7 20.46 20.95 -2.18
CA TRP A 7 19.36 21.14 -1.25
C TRP A 7 18.54 19.86 -1.19
N ALA A 8 17.78 19.64 -0.11
CA ALA A 8 16.92 18.47 0.00
C ALA A 8 15.55 18.86 0.57
N GLY A 9 14.49 18.24 0.06
CA GLY A 9 13.12 18.38 0.52
C GLY A 9 12.50 17.01 0.78
N LEU A 10 11.68 16.91 1.80
CA LEU A 10 10.97 15.69 2.17
C LEU A 10 9.46 15.89 1.98
N ARG A 11 8.82 15.00 1.23
CA ARG A 11 7.36 14.98 1.07
C ARG A 11 6.85 13.56 1.16
N GLY A 12 6.16 13.22 2.25
CA GLY A 12 5.79 11.82 2.53
C GLY A 12 7.03 10.94 2.62
N LEU A 13 7.04 9.82 1.88
CA LEU A 13 8.19 8.90 1.79
C LEU A 13 9.12 9.22 0.63
N THR A 14 9.14 10.46 0.18
CA THR A 14 9.95 10.85 -0.96
C THR A 14 10.95 11.91 -0.52
N LEU A 15 12.25 11.58 -0.60
CA LEU A 15 13.35 12.51 -0.39
C LEU A 15 13.86 13.00 -1.74
N ALA A 16 13.71 14.29 -2.00
CA ALA A 16 14.10 14.91 -3.26
C ALA A 16 15.31 15.83 -3.04
N PHE A 17 16.29 15.78 -3.95
CA PHE A 17 17.49 16.62 -3.94
C PHE A 17 17.41 17.68 -5.03
N TYR A 18 17.86 18.91 -4.77
CA TYR A 18 17.73 20.07 -5.65
C TYR A 18 19.06 20.79 -5.83
N GLY A 19 19.26 21.45 -6.97
CA GLY A 19 20.47 22.23 -7.23
C GLY A 19 20.53 23.54 -6.44
N GLY A 20 19.37 24.12 -6.18
CA GLY A 20 19.17 25.40 -5.52
C GLY A 20 17.88 25.44 -4.69
N PRO A 21 17.73 26.44 -3.81
CA PRO A 21 16.62 26.53 -2.85
C PRO A 21 15.29 26.95 -3.49
N ARG A 22 15.29 27.37 -4.76
CA ARG A 22 14.10 27.80 -5.51
C ARG A 22 13.80 26.90 -6.70
N ASP A 23 14.55 25.80 -6.85
CA ASP A 23 14.35 24.88 -7.95
C ASP A 23 13.07 24.08 -7.69
N CYS A 24 12.19 24.03 -8.69
CA CYS A 24 10.97 23.24 -8.63
C CYS A 24 11.19 21.77 -9.00
N GLU A 25 12.24 21.49 -9.78
CA GLU A 25 12.56 20.16 -10.29
C GLU A 25 13.74 19.54 -9.51
N PRO A 26 13.57 18.31 -9.01
CA PRO A 26 14.63 17.63 -8.28
C PRO A 26 15.69 17.05 -9.22
N LEU A 27 16.95 17.14 -8.80
CA LEU A 27 18.09 16.44 -9.41
C LEU A 27 18.00 14.93 -9.23
N GLU A 28 17.52 14.50 -8.07
CA GLU A 28 17.40 13.10 -7.70
C GLU A 28 16.24 12.93 -6.71
N VAL A 29 15.52 11.82 -6.82
CA VAL A 29 14.41 11.48 -5.94
C VAL A 29 14.62 10.08 -5.41
N LEU A 30 14.68 9.96 -4.09
CA LEU A 30 14.82 8.70 -3.37
C LEU A 30 13.48 8.33 -2.76
N ASP A 31 12.99 7.14 -3.11
CA ASP A 31 11.83 6.52 -2.49
C ASP A 31 12.24 5.86 -1.16
N LEU A 32 11.62 6.32 -0.08
CA LEU A 32 11.78 5.85 1.29
C LEU A 32 10.66 4.89 1.69
N GLY A 33 9.86 4.39 0.73
CA GLY A 33 8.82 3.38 0.93
C GLY A 33 9.30 2.16 1.71
N GLU A 34 10.58 1.81 1.55
CA GLU A 34 11.20 0.70 2.27
C GLU A 34 12.08 1.11 3.45
N LEU A 35 12.05 2.38 3.87
CA LEU A 35 12.92 2.90 4.94
C LEU A 35 12.59 2.28 6.29
N VAL A 36 13.59 1.62 6.86
CA VAL A 36 13.55 0.88 8.12
C VAL A 36 14.22 1.67 9.24
N ALA A 37 15.30 2.41 8.94
CA ALA A 37 16.00 3.22 9.94
C ALA A 37 16.76 4.39 9.34
N VAL A 38 16.88 5.46 10.14
CA VAL A 38 17.78 6.59 9.92
C VAL A 38 18.78 6.64 11.08
N ARG A 39 20.08 6.74 10.78
CA ARG A 39 21.12 6.88 11.81
C ARG A 39 22.14 7.93 11.42
N ALA A 40 22.55 8.76 12.37
CA ALA A 40 23.71 9.62 12.21
C ALA A 40 24.99 8.83 12.51
N LYS A 41 26.00 8.91 11.64
CA LYS A 41 27.33 8.32 11.87
C LYS A 41 28.42 9.33 11.48
N GLY A 42 29.04 9.94 12.49
CA GLY A 42 30.01 11.02 12.28
C GLY A 42 29.35 12.24 11.63
N ARG A 43 29.89 12.72 10.49
CA ARG A 43 29.31 13.81 9.68
C ARG A 43 28.31 13.33 8.61
N GLY A 44 28.06 12.02 8.54
CA GLY A 44 27.19 11.41 7.52
C GLY A 44 25.89 10.87 8.10
N LEU A 45 24.91 10.67 7.23
CA LEU A 45 23.65 10.01 7.54
C LEU A 45 23.62 8.63 6.88
N VAL A 46 23.04 7.65 7.55
CA VAL A 46 22.83 6.30 7.02
C VAL A 46 21.33 6.05 6.97
N LEU A 47 20.82 5.80 5.77
CA LEU A 47 19.45 5.37 5.51
C LEU A 47 19.47 3.87 5.28
N ARG A 48 18.70 3.12 6.07
CA ARG A 48 18.54 1.69 5.89
C ARG A 48 17.16 1.41 5.30
N LEU A 49 17.13 0.94 4.07
CA LEU A 49 15.92 0.46 3.38
C LEU A 49 15.81 -1.08 3.54
N GLN A 50 14.67 -1.70 3.23
CA GLN A 50 14.54 -3.16 3.24
C GLN A 50 15.57 -3.78 2.28
N GLY A 51 16.49 -4.58 2.82
CA GLY A 51 17.53 -5.26 2.04
C GLY A 51 18.70 -4.37 1.57
N GLN A 52 18.71 -3.06 1.87
CA GLN A 52 19.75 -2.14 1.41
C GLN A 52 20.17 -1.14 2.50
N GLU A 53 21.48 -0.89 2.63
CA GLU A 53 22.01 0.20 3.45
C GLU A 53 22.66 1.25 2.55
N MET A 54 22.16 2.48 2.61
CA MET A 54 22.69 3.62 1.88
C MET A 54 23.37 4.57 2.85
N LYS A 55 24.64 4.88 2.58
CA LYS A 55 25.31 5.99 3.24
C LYS A 55 25.06 7.24 2.42
N VAL A 56 24.36 8.19 3.03
CA VAL A 56 24.26 9.53 2.47
C VAL A 56 25.68 10.11 2.44
N PRO A 57 26.14 10.59 1.28
CA PRO A 57 27.48 11.15 1.13
C PRO A 57 27.78 12.22 2.20
N THR A 58 28.97 12.18 2.81
CA THR A 58 29.37 13.06 3.92
C THR A 58 29.49 14.55 3.55
N ASP A 59 29.48 14.87 2.27
CA ASP A 59 29.40 16.21 1.69
C ASP A 59 27.96 16.76 1.68
N LEU A 60 26.96 15.90 1.90
CA LEU A 60 25.57 16.24 2.14
C LEU A 60 25.35 16.34 3.66
N ALA A 61 25.76 17.47 4.24
CA ALA A 61 25.58 17.73 5.65
C ALA A 61 24.10 18.03 5.95
N LEU A 62 23.36 17.01 6.38
CA LEU A 62 22.04 17.22 6.97
C LEU A 62 22.22 17.93 8.30
N LEU A 63 21.69 19.14 8.41
CA LEU A 63 21.68 19.89 9.65
C LEU A 63 20.88 19.09 10.71
N PRO A 64 21.15 19.29 12.01
CA PRO A 64 20.42 18.62 13.08
C PRO A 64 18.89 18.68 12.91
N GLY A 65 18.37 19.82 12.41
CA GLY A 65 16.94 19.98 12.09
C GLY A 65 16.44 19.05 10.98
N HIS A 66 17.23 18.79 9.93
CA HIS A 66 16.85 17.87 8.86
C HIS A 66 16.88 16.41 9.32
N VAL A 67 17.85 16.05 10.18
CA VAL A 67 17.91 14.71 10.79
C VAL A 67 16.68 14.49 11.67
N PHE A 68 16.30 15.51 12.43
CA PHE A 68 15.08 15.50 13.23
C PHE A 68 13.85 15.33 12.33
N GLN A 69 13.69 16.13 11.28
CA GLN A 69 12.57 16.02 10.34
C GLN A 69 12.47 14.65 9.66
N LEU A 70 13.58 14.05 9.25
CA LEU A 70 13.60 12.69 8.69
C LEU A 70 13.22 11.64 9.75
N SER A 71 13.64 11.84 11.00
CA SER A 71 13.30 10.95 12.10
C SER A 71 11.83 11.07 12.51
N GLU A 72 11.29 12.29 12.53
CA GLU A 72 9.88 12.56 12.75
C GLU A 72 9.02 12.01 11.62
N ALA A 73 9.40 12.22 10.36
CA ALA A 73 8.69 11.64 9.23
C ALA A 73 8.79 10.10 9.21
N LEU A 74 9.94 9.52 9.59
CA LEU A 74 10.05 8.09 9.79
C LEU A 74 9.16 7.61 10.95
N ARG A 75 9.08 8.38 12.05
CA ARG A 75 8.22 8.03 13.19
C ARG A 75 6.74 8.15 12.81
N GLU A 76 6.33 9.25 12.18
CA GLU A 76 4.99 9.44 11.64
C GLU A 76 4.65 8.37 10.62
N GLU A 77 5.61 7.95 9.78
CA GLU A 77 5.44 6.83 8.88
C GLU A 77 5.38 5.49 9.62
N GLN A 78 6.17 5.29 10.65
CA GLN A 78 6.13 4.09 11.51
C GLN A 78 4.84 4.04 12.31
N ASP A 79 4.31 5.17 12.75
CA ASP A 79 3.04 5.34 13.44
C ASP A 79 1.90 5.20 12.44
N ARG A 80 2.03 5.74 11.21
CA ARG A 80 1.12 5.47 10.10
C ARG A 80 1.16 3.99 9.75
N ARG A 81 2.31 3.33 9.75
CA ARG A 81 2.54 1.89 9.60
C ARG A 81 2.21 1.10 10.86
N ALA A 82 2.05 1.70 12.02
CA ALA A 82 1.56 1.06 13.25
C ALA A 82 0.06 1.33 13.44
N THR A 83 -0.49 2.25 12.66
CA THR A 83 -1.92 2.50 12.47
C THR A 83 -2.43 1.70 11.25
N LEU A 84 -1.57 1.46 10.26
CA LEU A 84 -1.74 0.51 9.12
C LEU A 84 -1.19 -0.89 9.44
N GLY A 85 -0.39 -1.01 10.48
CA GLY A 85 0.25 -2.22 11.02
C GLY A 85 0.07 -2.34 12.53
N SER A 86 -1.00 -1.72 13.02
CA SER A 86 -1.95 -2.53 13.78
C SER A 86 -2.20 -3.69 12.83
N PRO A 87 -1.87 -4.95 13.20
CA PRO A 87 -2.19 -6.06 12.32
C PRO A 87 -3.63 -5.81 11.92
N ALA A 88 -3.90 -5.73 10.61
CA ALA A 88 -5.26 -5.85 10.14
C ALA A 88 -5.86 -6.95 11.00
N THR A 89 -6.81 -6.60 11.86
CA THR A 89 -7.24 -7.41 13.02
C THR A 89 -6.98 -8.88 12.72
N PRO A 90 -6.03 -9.56 13.38
CA PRO A 90 -5.36 -10.77 12.86
C PRO A 90 -6.34 -11.64 12.07
N GLY A 91 -6.26 -11.59 10.73
CA GLY A 91 -7.20 -12.29 9.84
C GLY A 91 -7.99 -11.44 8.83
N VAL A 92 -7.87 -10.11 8.80
CA VAL A 92 -8.52 -9.27 7.75
C VAL A 92 -7.53 -8.88 6.64
N PRO A 93 -7.79 -9.19 5.34
CA PRO A 93 -6.87 -8.90 4.24
C PRO A 93 -6.75 -7.40 3.91
N SER A 94 -5.62 -6.98 3.34
CA SER A 94 -5.35 -5.59 2.93
C SER A 94 -6.30 -5.04 1.86
N CYS A 95 -6.93 -5.92 1.09
CA CYS A 95 -7.95 -5.59 0.09
C CYS A 95 -9.38 -5.56 0.65
N PHE A 96 -9.55 -5.57 1.98
CA PHE A 96 -10.83 -5.31 2.63
C PHE A 96 -11.05 -3.80 2.78
N PHE A 97 -12.14 -3.31 2.20
CA PHE A 97 -12.54 -1.91 2.27
C PHE A 97 -13.93 -1.80 2.90
N GLU A 98 -14.09 -0.89 3.86
CA GLU A 98 -15.40 -0.52 4.39
C GLU A 98 -16.14 0.38 3.41
N VAL A 99 -16.70 -0.25 2.39
CA VAL A 99 -17.41 0.41 1.30
C VAL A 99 -18.70 -0.35 0.95
N THR A 100 -19.68 0.38 0.46
CA THR A 100 -20.89 -0.19 -0.11
C THR A 100 -20.59 -0.93 -1.42
N ARG A 101 -21.60 -1.65 -1.93
CA ARG A 101 -21.51 -2.28 -3.25
C ARG A 101 -21.12 -1.29 -4.34
N LEU A 102 -21.84 -0.17 -4.42
CA LEU A 102 -21.63 0.84 -5.47
C LEU A 102 -20.26 1.53 -5.33
N GLU A 103 -19.82 1.80 -4.10
CA GLU A 103 -18.50 2.38 -3.86
C GLU A 103 -17.36 1.44 -4.25
N ALA A 104 -17.50 0.14 -4.02
CA ALA A 104 -16.52 -0.84 -4.48
C ALA A 104 -16.43 -0.94 -6.00
N GLU A 105 -17.56 -0.84 -6.72
CA GLU A 105 -17.57 -0.80 -8.18
C GLU A 105 -16.77 0.41 -8.69
N ARG A 106 -17.08 1.59 -8.15
CA ARG A 106 -16.37 2.85 -8.47
C ARG A 106 -14.89 2.80 -8.08
N LEU A 107 -14.55 2.16 -6.97
CA LEU A 107 -13.17 1.99 -6.52
C LEU A 107 -12.38 1.21 -7.57
N LEU A 108 -12.93 0.08 -8.05
CA LEU A 108 -12.31 -0.75 -9.08
C LEU A 108 -12.28 -0.11 -10.47
N GLU A 109 -13.25 0.74 -10.80
CA GLU A 109 -13.26 1.52 -12.05
C GLU A 109 -12.12 2.54 -12.12
N ARG A 110 -11.80 3.18 -10.99
CA ARG A 110 -10.79 4.25 -10.92
C ARG A 110 -9.37 3.75 -10.65
N SER A 111 -9.22 2.52 -10.19
CA SER A 111 -7.92 1.94 -9.84
C SER A 111 -7.20 1.36 -11.05
N ALA A 112 -6.52 2.21 -11.83
CA ALA A 112 -5.69 1.76 -12.93
C ALA A 112 -4.42 1.04 -12.39
N GLY A 113 -4.33 -0.28 -12.59
CA GLY A 113 -3.13 -1.08 -12.32
C GLY A 113 -2.91 -1.53 -10.87
N GLY A 114 -3.70 -1.06 -9.91
CA GLY A 114 -3.55 -1.39 -8.48
C GLY A 114 -4.16 -2.72 -8.03
N GLY A 115 -4.80 -3.45 -8.94
CA GLY A 115 -5.61 -4.65 -8.66
C GLY A 115 -7.06 -4.46 -9.10
N ASN A 116 -7.81 -5.56 -9.12
CA ASN A 116 -9.15 -5.61 -9.71
C ASN A 116 -10.16 -6.43 -8.88
N MET A 117 -9.85 -6.63 -7.60
CA MET A 117 -10.66 -7.36 -6.63
C MET A 117 -10.63 -6.68 -5.26
N VAL A 118 -11.79 -6.53 -4.63
CA VAL A 118 -11.94 -6.02 -3.25
C VAL A 118 -12.87 -6.88 -2.41
N LEU A 119 -12.58 -7.00 -1.12
CA LEU A 119 -13.51 -7.47 -0.11
C LEU A 119 -14.23 -6.26 0.49
N ARG A 120 -15.51 -6.44 0.84
CA ARG A 120 -16.32 -5.42 1.50
C ARG A 120 -17.41 -6.04 2.38
N PRO A 121 -18.02 -5.28 3.31
CA PRO A 121 -19.21 -5.71 4.02
C PRO A 121 -20.33 -6.16 3.08
N GLY A 122 -21.06 -7.21 3.49
CA GLY A 122 -22.29 -7.65 2.82
C GLY A 122 -23.43 -6.65 3.02
N GLY A 123 -24.29 -6.48 2.00
CA GLY A 123 -25.33 -5.43 1.98
C GLY A 123 -26.47 -5.57 3.02
N HIS A 124 -26.58 -6.71 3.71
CA HIS A 124 -27.60 -6.94 4.75
C HIS A 124 -27.00 -7.13 6.15
N GLY A 125 -25.77 -6.66 6.38
CA GLY A 125 -25.11 -6.76 7.70
C GLY A 125 -24.70 -8.19 8.09
N GLN A 126 -24.86 -9.17 7.20
CA GLN A 126 -24.41 -10.53 7.39
C GLN A 126 -23.38 -10.93 6.34
N GLY A 127 -22.20 -11.33 6.81
CA GLY A 127 -21.11 -11.85 5.97
C GLY A 127 -20.34 -10.78 5.20
N VAL A 128 -19.56 -11.27 4.23
CA VAL A 128 -18.63 -10.48 3.42
C VAL A 128 -19.02 -10.64 1.95
N SER A 129 -18.63 -9.71 1.10
CA SER A 129 -18.76 -9.83 -0.35
C SER A 129 -17.43 -9.54 -1.03
N VAL A 130 -17.12 -10.31 -2.08
CA VAL A 130 -16.01 -10.04 -2.98
C VAL A 130 -16.56 -9.36 -4.22
N THR A 131 -16.00 -8.21 -4.59
CA THR A 131 -16.34 -7.50 -5.83
C THR A 131 -15.15 -7.53 -6.76
N THR A 132 -15.36 -7.90 -8.02
CA THR A 132 -14.30 -7.99 -9.04
C THR A 132 -14.68 -7.23 -10.30
N ARG A 133 -13.69 -6.68 -11.00
CA ARG A 133 -13.88 -5.96 -12.28
C ARG A 133 -12.79 -6.38 -13.27
N GLN A 134 -13.11 -7.22 -14.23
CA GLN A 134 -12.16 -7.63 -15.27
C GLN A 134 -12.52 -6.98 -16.60
N GLU A 135 -11.52 -6.66 -17.41
CA GLU A 135 -11.74 -6.23 -18.79
C GLU A 135 -11.18 -7.32 -19.72
N MET A 136 -12.04 -7.88 -20.56
CA MET A 136 -11.69 -8.95 -21.49
C MET A 136 -12.22 -8.58 -22.88
N ASN A 137 -11.31 -8.34 -23.83
CA ASN A 137 -11.63 -7.95 -25.21
C ASN A 137 -12.55 -6.72 -25.31
N GLY A 138 -12.31 -5.69 -24.47
CA GLY A 138 -13.13 -4.48 -24.41
C GLY A 138 -14.48 -4.64 -23.69
N VAL A 139 -14.78 -5.83 -23.16
CA VAL A 139 -15.97 -6.08 -22.34
C VAL A 139 -15.59 -6.06 -20.87
N VAL A 140 -16.25 -5.19 -20.09
CA VAL A 140 -16.09 -5.13 -18.64
C VAL A 140 -16.99 -6.16 -17.97
N LEU A 141 -16.39 -7.08 -17.22
CA LEU A 141 -17.04 -8.09 -16.39
C LEU A 141 -16.95 -7.68 -14.93
N LEU A 142 -18.05 -7.15 -14.41
CA LEU A 142 -18.22 -6.80 -13.01
C LEU A 142 -18.99 -7.92 -12.30
N LYS A 143 -18.42 -8.50 -11.24
CA LYS A 143 -19.07 -9.60 -10.49
C LYS A 143 -19.03 -9.34 -8.99
N HIS A 144 -20.05 -9.84 -8.29
CA HIS A 144 -20.11 -9.82 -6.84
C HIS A 144 -20.40 -11.21 -6.32
N TYR A 145 -19.54 -11.69 -5.42
CA TYR A 145 -19.64 -13.00 -4.82
C TYR A 145 -19.99 -12.85 -3.36
N LYS A 146 -21.01 -13.59 -2.92
CA LYS A 146 -21.43 -13.61 -1.52
C LYS A 146 -20.56 -14.61 -0.75
N VAL A 147 -20.01 -14.16 0.37
CA VAL A 147 -19.22 -14.98 1.28
C VAL A 147 -19.93 -15.04 2.63
N ASN A 148 -20.46 -16.21 2.97
CA ASN A 148 -21.17 -16.43 4.21
C ASN A 148 -20.16 -16.73 5.32
N ARG A 149 -20.30 -16.05 6.47
CA ARG A 149 -19.58 -16.44 7.68
C ARG A 149 -20.28 -17.65 8.31
N VAL A 150 -19.51 -18.64 8.71
CA VAL A 150 -19.99 -19.84 9.41
C VAL A 150 -19.19 -19.99 10.72
N ASP A 151 -19.60 -20.90 11.62
CA ASP A 151 -19.03 -21.04 12.96
C ASP A 151 -17.50 -21.14 12.98
N GLN A 152 -16.93 -21.84 11.99
CA GLN A 152 -15.49 -21.98 11.80
C GLN A 152 -15.11 -21.65 10.34
N GLY A 153 -15.13 -20.35 10.02
CA GLY A 153 -14.60 -19.80 8.78
C GLY A 153 -15.65 -19.19 7.86
N TYR A 154 -15.48 -19.42 6.56
CA TYR A 154 -16.23 -18.76 5.48
C TYR A 154 -16.62 -19.77 4.40
N VAL A 155 -17.76 -19.53 3.75
CA VAL A 155 -18.20 -20.28 2.57
C VAL A 155 -18.48 -19.32 1.44
N ILE A 156 -17.77 -19.51 0.32
CA ILE A 156 -17.93 -18.73 -0.91
C ILE A 156 -19.09 -19.34 -1.69
N ASN A 157 -20.12 -18.52 -1.99
CA ASN A 157 -21.26 -18.93 -2.80
C ASN A 157 -20.92 -18.82 -4.29
N VAL A 158 -20.39 -19.92 -4.83
CA VAL A 158 -20.12 -20.18 -6.24
C VAL A 158 -20.76 -21.53 -6.60
N ASP A 159 -20.73 -21.93 -7.88
CA ASP A 159 -21.38 -23.16 -8.37
C ASP A 159 -21.03 -24.39 -7.52
N THR A 160 -19.76 -24.51 -7.14
CA THR A 160 -19.28 -25.49 -6.16
C THR A 160 -18.84 -24.75 -4.90
N PRO A 161 -19.67 -24.68 -3.84
CA PRO A 161 -19.36 -23.93 -2.63
C PRO A 161 -17.99 -24.28 -2.08
N HIS A 162 -17.18 -23.25 -1.83
CA HIS A 162 -15.81 -23.42 -1.35
C HIS A 162 -15.67 -22.93 0.08
N ARG A 163 -15.10 -23.76 0.97
CA ARG A 163 -14.92 -23.45 2.38
C ARG A 163 -13.50 -22.92 2.62
N CYS A 164 -13.41 -21.81 3.33
CA CYS A 164 -12.16 -21.17 3.72
C CYS A 164 -12.11 -21.04 5.25
N SER A 165 -10.93 -21.21 5.84
CA SER A 165 -10.69 -21.00 7.27
C SER A 165 -10.60 -19.51 7.64
N SER A 166 -10.21 -18.67 6.67
CA SER A 166 -9.96 -17.23 6.87
C SER A 166 -10.36 -16.40 5.65
N LEU A 167 -10.47 -15.07 5.82
CA LEU A 167 -10.68 -14.15 4.70
C LEU A 167 -9.46 -14.09 3.77
N ALA A 168 -8.26 -14.37 4.28
CA ALA A 168 -7.05 -14.48 3.45
C ALA A 168 -7.15 -15.66 2.48
N GLU A 169 -7.66 -16.81 2.93
CA GLU A 169 -7.95 -17.94 2.03
C GLU A 169 -9.05 -17.63 1.02
N VAL A 170 -10.06 -16.82 1.39
CA VAL A 170 -11.05 -16.35 0.42
C VAL A 170 -10.38 -15.57 -0.70
N VAL A 171 -9.47 -14.64 -0.38
CA VAL A 171 -8.70 -13.88 -1.38
C VAL A 171 -7.87 -14.83 -2.25
N GLN A 172 -7.15 -15.75 -1.61
CA GLN A 172 -6.29 -16.71 -2.31
C GLN A 172 -7.08 -17.58 -3.29
N TYR A 173 -8.25 -18.06 -2.89
CA TYR A 173 -9.15 -18.84 -3.75
C TYR A 173 -9.47 -18.11 -5.07
N PHE A 174 -9.78 -16.81 -5.02
CA PHE A 174 -10.09 -16.05 -6.23
C PHE A 174 -8.85 -15.81 -7.11
N VAL A 175 -7.68 -15.57 -6.50
CA VAL A 175 -6.42 -15.42 -7.24
C VAL A 175 -6.07 -16.72 -7.96
N GLU A 176 -6.12 -17.86 -7.26
CA GLU A 176 -5.79 -19.17 -7.82
C GLU A 176 -6.79 -19.63 -8.88
N SER A 177 -8.09 -19.56 -8.56
CA SER A 177 -9.16 -19.99 -9.48
C SER A 177 -9.20 -19.18 -10.77
N SER A 178 -8.73 -17.93 -10.72
CA SER A 178 -8.63 -17.04 -11.88
C SER A 178 -7.26 -17.09 -12.59
N LYS A 179 -6.35 -17.97 -12.14
CA LYS A 179 -4.96 -18.09 -12.63
C LYS A 179 -4.21 -16.76 -12.60
N GLY A 180 -4.43 -15.97 -11.54
CA GLY A 180 -3.81 -14.67 -11.34
C GLY A 180 -4.44 -13.52 -12.11
N SER A 181 -5.49 -13.76 -12.91
CA SER A 181 -6.19 -12.65 -13.61
C SER A 181 -7.02 -11.78 -12.67
N LEU A 182 -7.38 -12.28 -11.49
CA LEU A 182 -7.83 -11.48 -10.35
C LEU A 182 -6.67 -11.22 -9.40
N GLN A 183 -6.49 -9.95 -9.04
CA GLN A 183 -5.47 -9.48 -8.10
C GLN A 183 -6.13 -8.58 -7.06
N PRO A 184 -5.83 -8.76 -5.76
CA PRO A 184 -6.37 -7.92 -4.71
C PRO A 184 -5.96 -6.46 -4.92
N LEU A 185 -6.89 -5.53 -4.73
CA LEU A 185 -6.61 -4.11 -4.82
C LEU A 185 -5.70 -3.67 -3.67
N HIS A 186 -4.58 -3.03 -3.99
CA HIS A 186 -3.65 -2.47 -3.02
C HIS A 186 -4.26 -1.22 -2.36
N ARG A 187 -4.26 -1.18 -1.03
CA ARG A 187 -4.87 -0.10 -0.22
C ARG A 187 -4.29 1.30 -0.49
N GLU A 188 -3.07 1.36 -1.01
CA GLU A 188 -2.36 2.60 -1.38
C GLU A 188 -2.99 3.34 -2.58
N TYR A 189 -3.85 2.65 -3.34
CA TYR A 189 -4.55 3.20 -4.51
C TYR A 189 -6.02 3.52 -4.24
N SER A 190 -6.42 3.76 -2.99
CA SER A 190 -7.72 4.35 -2.71
C SER A 190 -7.62 5.88 -2.90
N PRO A 191 -8.01 6.45 -4.05
CA PRO A 191 -8.21 7.90 -4.10
C PRO A 191 -9.27 8.24 -3.06
N ARG A 192 -9.01 9.28 -2.27
CA ARG A 192 -9.93 9.77 -1.23
C ARG A 192 -11.35 9.79 -1.81
N LEU A 193 -12.23 8.96 -1.23
CA LEU A 193 -13.65 8.91 -1.56
C LEU A 193 -14.31 10.26 -1.28
#